data_AF-A0A6V7H5Y6-F1
#
_entry.id   AF-A0A6V7H5Y6-F1
#
_cell.length_a   1.000
_cell.length_b   1.000
_cell.length_c   1.000
_cell.angle_alpha   90.00
_cell.angle_beta   90.00
_cell.angle_gamma   90.00
#
_symmetry.space_group_name_H-M   'P 1'
#
loop_
_entity.id
_entity.type
_entity.pdbx_description
1 polymer ?
#
loop_
_entity_poly.entity_id
_entity_poly.type
_entity_poly.pdbx_seq_one_letter_code
_entity_poly.pdbx_strand_id
1 'polypeptide(L)'
;MVFNVTQYMDFHPGGVDELMRGVGKDATKLFESVHAWVNYQSILQKCVVGRLSRGSVSGSSSSPTENTVSNTADCSSATLNPITSCTTRSQENASDGGLSSIKMDWKQTVPTITFYYKMLRNCPGVSYEVAKRSDTKVAFKLIFENDILTHDLDLIGEVEWPPVCARNLETMQVEFTFTKRDKMPWMNFGEQVMCRHINDNIQSYREYKVVANEPLSKNVYMLILQSKEFVQILPLGRHVIAKLNNL
;
A
#
# COMPACT_ATOMS: atom_id res chain seq x y z
N MET A 1 20.66 -9.98 7.50
CA MET A 1 21.04 -9.38 6.20
C MET A 1 19.77 -9.04 5.45
N VAL A 2 19.80 -8.03 4.58
CA VAL A 2 18.70 -7.67 3.67
C VAL A 2 19.18 -7.96 2.26
N PHE A 3 18.37 -8.72 1.51
CA PHE A 3 18.66 -9.10 0.13
C PHE A 3 17.56 -8.58 -0.80
N ASN A 4 17.96 -8.08 -1.97
CA ASN A 4 17.09 -7.82 -3.11
C ASN A 4 17.17 -9.02 -4.05
N VAL A 5 16.19 -9.91 -3.93
CA VAL A 5 16.13 -11.17 -4.70
C VAL A 5 15.31 -11.04 -5.99
N THR A 6 14.90 -9.84 -6.40
CA THR A 6 14.02 -9.64 -7.58
C THR A 6 14.60 -10.29 -8.84
N GLN A 7 15.90 -10.11 -9.10
CA GLN A 7 16.57 -10.72 -10.26
C GLN A 7 16.80 -12.24 -10.11
N TYR A 8 16.62 -12.78 -8.91
CA TYR A 8 16.75 -14.21 -8.63
C TYR A 8 15.39 -14.94 -8.67
N MET A 9 14.27 -14.22 -8.69
CA MET A 9 12.94 -14.80 -8.61
C MET A 9 12.68 -15.85 -9.69
N ASP A 10 13.08 -15.55 -10.93
CA ASP A 10 12.87 -16.43 -12.09
C ASP A 10 13.81 -17.66 -12.11
N PHE A 11 14.85 -17.65 -11.27
CA PHE A 11 15.85 -18.73 -11.19
C PHE A 11 15.64 -19.63 -9.97
N HIS A 12 14.67 -19.32 -9.11
CA HIS A 12 14.42 -20.11 -7.91
C HIS A 12 13.69 -21.42 -8.26
N PRO A 13 14.24 -22.60 -7.91
CA PRO A 13 13.62 -23.89 -8.28
C PRO A 13 12.22 -24.12 -7.71
N GLY A 14 11.90 -23.52 -6.56
CA GLY A 14 10.57 -23.55 -5.96
C GLY A 14 9.58 -22.53 -6.54
N GLY A 15 10.00 -21.76 -7.54
CA GLY A 15 9.20 -20.70 -8.16
C GLY A 15 9.11 -19.42 -7.32
N VAL A 16 8.46 -18.41 -7.90
CA VAL A 16 8.28 -17.07 -7.33
C VAL A 16 7.40 -17.09 -6.08
N ASP A 17 6.34 -17.90 -6.08
CA ASP A 17 5.38 -17.97 -4.97
C ASP A 17 6.04 -18.37 -3.65
N GLU A 18 7.02 -19.29 -3.68
CA GLU A 18 7.77 -19.69 -2.48
C GLU A 18 8.63 -18.55 -1.92
N LEU A 19 9.22 -17.73 -2.78
CA LEU A 19 9.95 -16.54 -2.34
C LEU A 19 9.01 -15.47 -1.77
N MET A 20 7.83 -15.28 -2.39
CA MET A 20 6.85 -14.28 -1.98
C MET A 20 6.34 -14.48 -0.55
N ARG A 21 6.36 -15.72 -0.02
CA ARG A 21 6.01 -16.03 1.38
C ARG A 21 6.92 -15.33 2.40
N GLY A 22 8.19 -15.10 2.03
CA GLY A 22 9.20 -14.49 2.91
C GLY A 22 9.45 -12.99 2.67
N VAL A 23 8.90 -12.40 1.60
CA VAL A 23 9.16 -11.01 1.23
C VAL A 23 8.72 -10.04 2.33
N GLY A 24 9.59 -9.07 2.64
CA GLY A 24 9.32 -8.04 3.63
C GLY A 24 9.34 -8.51 5.10
N LYS A 25 9.73 -9.77 5.35
CA LYS A 25 9.80 -10.38 6.69
C LYS A 25 11.16 -11.04 6.92
N ASP A 26 11.42 -11.44 8.16
CA ASP A 26 12.54 -12.33 8.48
C ASP A 26 12.20 -13.75 7.99
N ALA A 27 12.75 -14.13 6.83
CA ALA A 27 12.49 -15.41 6.19
C ALA A 27 13.43 -16.54 6.66
N THR A 28 14.27 -16.32 7.69
CA THR A 28 15.31 -17.28 8.10
C THR A 28 14.73 -18.66 8.42
N LYS A 29 13.69 -18.73 9.26
CA LYS A 29 13.05 -20.00 9.63
C LYS A 29 12.38 -20.70 8.44
N LEU A 30 11.75 -19.93 7.56
CA LEU A 30 11.10 -20.46 6.36
C LEU A 30 12.13 -21.04 5.39
N PHE A 31 13.27 -20.36 5.24
CA PHE A 31 14.39 -20.84 4.45
C PHE A 31 14.96 -22.13 5.06
N GLU A 32 15.27 -22.14 6.35
CA GLU A 32 15.85 -23.30 7.05
C GLU A 32 14.95 -24.54 6.98
N SER A 33 13.63 -24.39 6.99
CA SER A 33 12.72 -25.55 6.93
C SER A 33 12.74 -26.28 5.59
N VAL A 34 13.15 -25.63 4.51
CA VAL A 34 13.16 -26.20 3.14
C VAL A 34 14.59 -26.38 2.61
N HIS A 35 15.49 -25.46 2.96
CA HIS A 35 16.81 -25.30 2.38
C HIS A 35 17.93 -25.30 3.44
N ALA A 36 17.77 -26.06 4.53
CA ALA A 36 18.73 -26.13 5.65
C ALA A 36 20.20 -26.30 5.21
N TRP A 37 20.44 -27.01 4.10
CA TRP A 37 21.77 -27.35 3.60
C TRP A 37 22.28 -26.43 2.49
N VAL A 38 21.48 -25.45 2.07
CA VAL A 38 21.82 -24.55 0.96
C VAL A 38 22.55 -23.32 1.48
N ASN A 39 23.69 -23.02 0.88
CA ASN A 39 24.44 -21.79 1.18
C ASN A 39 23.84 -20.58 0.45
N TYR A 40 22.76 -20.02 1.01
CA TYR A 40 22.11 -18.82 0.45
C TYR A 40 23.04 -17.61 0.37
N GLN A 41 24.04 -17.51 1.25
CA GLN A 41 24.96 -16.37 1.27
C GLN A 41 25.82 -16.33 0.00
N SER A 42 26.19 -17.49 -0.54
CA SER A 42 26.91 -17.59 -1.83
C SER A 42 26.00 -17.27 -3.02
N ILE A 43 24.79 -17.82 -3.04
CA ILE A 43 23.82 -17.64 -4.14
C ILE A 43 23.35 -16.19 -4.22
N LEU A 44 23.05 -15.57 -3.08
CA LEU A 44 22.51 -14.23 -2.98
C LEU A 44 23.60 -13.17 -2.73
N GLN A 45 24.87 -13.49 -2.93
CA GLN A 45 25.98 -12.57 -2.66
C GLN A 45 25.83 -11.26 -3.45
N LYS A 46 25.43 -11.36 -4.71
CA LYS A 46 25.18 -10.19 -5.59
C LYS A 46 23.85 -9.47 -5.31
N CYS A 47 23.01 -10.06 -4.47
CA CYS A 47 21.69 -9.55 -4.10
C CYS A 47 21.72 -8.79 -2.77
N VAL A 48 22.87 -8.61 -2.13
CA VAL A 48 22.95 -7.95 -0.81
C VAL A 48 22.61 -6.46 -0.93
N VAL A 49 21.63 -6.02 -0.14
CA VAL A 49 21.30 -4.59 0.03
C VAL A 49 22.02 -4.03 1.26
N GLY A 50 22.08 -4.80 2.36
CA GLY A 50 22.75 -4.35 3.59
C GLY A 50 22.43 -5.20 4.82
N ARG A 51 22.75 -4.67 6.01
CA ARG A 51 22.40 -5.28 7.30
C ARG A 51 21.23 -4.51 7.93
N LEU A 52 20.21 -5.25 8.38
CA LEU A 52 19.12 -4.69 9.16
C LEU A 52 19.61 -4.50 10.61
N SER A 53 19.66 -3.25 11.08
CA SER A 53 19.94 -2.94 12.48
C SER A 53 18.63 -2.96 13.27
N ARG A 54 18.50 -3.85 14.26
CA ARG A 54 17.50 -3.69 15.31
C ARG A 54 18.11 -2.71 16.30
N GLY A 55 17.65 -1.46 16.28
CA GLY A 55 18.16 -0.44 17.20
C GLY A 55 18.13 -0.94 18.64
N SER A 56 19.29 -1.12 19.25
CA SER A 56 19.42 -1.18 20.69
C SER A 56 19.18 0.24 21.19
N VAL A 57 18.01 0.50 21.75
CA VAL A 57 17.80 1.71 22.54
C VAL A 57 18.61 1.53 23.82
N SER A 58 19.90 1.86 23.74
CA SER A 58 20.77 1.99 24.90
C SER A 58 20.46 3.35 25.56
N GLY A 59 19.30 3.41 26.21
CA GLY A 59 18.91 4.52 27.08
C GLY A 59 19.21 4.14 28.52
N SER A 60 20.36 4.59 29.03
CA SER A 60 20.62 4.68 30.46
C SER A 60 19.69 5.72 31.08
N SER A 61 18.74 5.30 31.91
CA SER A 61 18.22 6.14 32.99
C SER A 61 17.65 5.29 34.12
N SER A 62 18.14 5.63 35.31
CA SER A 62 17.81 5.14 36.64
C SER A 62 16.33 5.32 37.00
N SER A 63 15.76 4.29 37.63
CA SER A 63 14.64 4.32 38.59
C SER A 63 15.02 5.13 39.86
N PRO A 64 14.10 5.53 40.79
CA PRO A 64 12.90 4.80 41.29
C PRO A 64 11.64 5.71 41.46
N THR A 65 10.45 5.36 41.94
CA THR A 65 9.93 4.40 42.95
C THR A 65 8.37 4.42 42.89
N GLU A 66 7.72 3.27 43.18
CA GLU A 66 6.50 3.01 44.03
C GLU A 66 5.30 3.99 44.07
N ASN A 67 4.03 3.66 44.33
CA ASN A 67 3.21 2.45 44.56
C ASN A 67 1.72 2.91 44.60
N THR A 68 0.77 1.98 44.45
CA THR A 68 -0.52 1.86 45.20
C THR A 68 -1.80 1.71 44.35
N VAL A 69 -2.51 0.65 44.74
CA VAL A 69 -3.75 0.01 44.28
C VAL A 69 -5.01 0.80 44.71
N SER A 70 -6.11 0.72 43.94
CA SER A 70 -7.47 0.30 44.41
C SER A 70 -8.61 0.54 43.40
N ASN A 71 -9.26 -0.57 43.01
CA ASN A 71 -10.70 -0.87 42.87
C ASN A 71 -11.75 0.24 42.59
N THR A 72 -12.62 0.07 41.58
CA THR A 72 -13.99 -0.53 41.64
C THR A 72 -14.88 -0.12 40.44
N ALA A 73 -15.60 -1.12 39.92
CA ALA A 73 -17.01 -1.14 39.46
C ALA A 73 -17.54 -0.34 38.24
N ASP A 74 -18.19 -1.13 37.36
CA ASP A 74 -19.46 -0.93 36.60
C ASP A 74 -19.54 0.12 35.48
N CYS A 75 -19.75 -0.27 34.21
CA CYS A 75 -20.90 -0.90 33.54
C CYS A 75 -21.80 0.14 32.87
N SER A 76 -21.85 0.16 31.53
CA SER A 76 -23.09 0.17 30.73
C SER A 76 -22.80 0.23 29.22
N SER A 77 -23.47 -0.67 28.51
CA SER A 77 -23.55 -0.83 27.07
C SER A 77 -24.00 0.43 26.31
N ALA A 78 -23.44 0.61 25.10
CA ALA A 78 -24.18 1.19 23.98
C ALA A 78 -23.57 0.75 22.64
N THR A 79 -24.23 -0.22 22.03
CA THR A 79 -24.07 -0.72 20.67
C THR A 79 -24.29 0.40 19.65
N LEU A 80 -23.37 0.61 18.70
CA LEU A 80 -23.64 1.41 17.50
C LEU A 80 -23.20 0.61 16.26
N ASN A 81 -24.20 0.21 15.48
CA ASN A 81 -24.10 -0.61 14.27
C ASN A 81 -23.42 0.14 13.11
N PRO A 82 -22.60 -0.51 12.27
CA PRO A 82 -22.25 0.02 10.95
C PRO A 82 -23.45 -0.16 10.00
N ILE A 83 -23.92 0.95 9.41
CA ILE A 83 -25.02 0.94 8.43
C ILE A 83 -24.52 0.34 7.10
N THR A 84 -25.27 -0.66 6.65
CA THR A 84 -25.09 -1.46 5.42
C THR A 84 -25.25 -0.64 4.13
N SER A 85 -24.46 -1.05 3.15
CA SER A 85 -24.30 -0.57 1.77
C SER A 85 -25.55 -0.64 0.88
N CYS A 86 -25.69 0.33 -0.03
CA CYS A 86 -26.63 0.30 -1.14
C CYS A 86 -25.96 -0.28 -2.41
N THR A 87 -26.65 -1.23 -3.06
CA THR A 87 -26.19 -1.93 -4.27
C THR A 87 -26.87 -1.32 -5.50
N THR A 88 -26.08 -0.81 -6.45
CA THR A 88 -26.57 -0.45 -7.79
C THR A 88 -26.37 -1.60 -8.76
N ARG A 89 -27.44 -1.97 -9.48
CA ARG A 89 -27.47 -2.99 -10.54
C ARG A 89 -26.74 -2.49 -11.79
N SER A 90 -25.88 -3.33 -12.37
CA SER A 90 -25.53 -3.27 -13.80
C SER A 90 -25.86 -4.63 -14.43
N GLN A 91 -26.51 -4.58 -15.59
CA GLN A 91 -26.86 -5.75 -16.40
C GLN A 91 -25.60 -6.36 -17.02
N GLU A 92 -25.45 -7.68 -16.88
CA GLU A 92 -24.39 -8.47 -17.48
C GLU A 92 -24.75 -8.85 -18.93
N ASN A 93 -23.83 -8.60 -19.85
CA ASN A 93 -23.73 -9.35 -21.10
C ASN A 93 -22.26 -9.80 -21.30
N ALA A 94 -22.12 -11.12 -21.27
CA ALA A 94 -21.06 -12.07 -21.66
C ALA A 94 -19.58 -11.67 -21.87
N SER A 95 -18.75 -12.50 -21.20
CA SER A 95 -17.45 -13.10 -21.56
C SER A 95 -16.18 -12.23 -21.63
N ASP A 96 -15.43 -12.20 -20.52
CA ASP A 96 -13.98 -12.47 -20.52
C ASP A 96 -13.50 -12.88 -19.11
N GLY A 97 -12.47 -13.73 -19.04
CA GLY A 97 -12.06 -14.45 -17.84
C GLY A 97 -11.42 -13.60 -16.73
N GLY A 98 -11.83 -13.86 -15.48
CA GLY A 98 -10.97 -13.81 -14.29
C GLY A 98 -10.80 -12.47 -13.55
N LEU A 99 -10.96 -11.31 -14.20
CA LEU A 99 -10.67 -9.98 -13.61
C LEU A 99 -11.91 -9.07 -13.45
N SER A 100 -13.09 -9.61 -13.73
CA SER A 100 -14.38 -8.89 -13.77
C SER A 100 -14.95 -8.55 -12.38
N SER A 101 -14.28 -8.93 -11.28
CA SER A 101 -14.78 -8.79 -9.91
C SER A 101 -14.09 -7.70 -9.07
N ILE A 102 -13.19 -6.89 -9.66
CA ILE A 102 -12.51 -5.83 -8.91
C ILE A 102 -13.47 -4.66 -8.75
N LYS A 103 -14.06 -4.57 -7.56
CA LYS A 103 -14.96 -3.50 -7.19
C LYS A 103 -14.28 -2.57 -6.18
N MET A 104 -14.40 -1.27 -6.41
CA MET A 104 -14.11 -0.27 -5.38
C MET A 104 -15.31 -0.18 -4.44
N ASP A 105 -15.07 -0.34 -3.14
CA ASP A 105 -16.06 -0.07 -2.11
C ASP A 105 -15.64 1.16 -1.30
N TRP A 106 -16.57 1.70 -0.52
CA TRP A 106 -16.36 2.91 0.24
C TRP A 106 -17.04 2.85 1.61
N LYS A 107 -16.52 3.63 2.54
CA LYS A 107 -17.06 3.88 3.88
C LYS A 107 -16.82 5.34 4.23
N GLN A 108 -17.52 5.87 5.23
CA GLN A 108 -17.31 7.25 5.67
C GLN A 108 -17.49 7.41 7.17
N THR A 109 -16.97 8.51 7.67
CA THR A 109 -17.38 9.12 8.93
C THR A 109 -17.88 10.55 8.66
N VAL A 110 -18.22 11.31 9.71
CA VAL A 110 -18.54 12.73 9.55
C VAL A 110 -17.36 13.51 8.94
N PRO A 111 -16.12 13.40 9.45
CA PRO A 111 -14.98 14.13 8.86
C PRO A 111 -14.30 13.44 7.68
N THR A 112 -14.52 12.15 7.41
CA THR A 112 -13.73 11.42 6.40
C THR A 112 -14.56 10.60 5.43
N ILE A 113 -14.00 10.36 4.26
CA ILE A 113 -14.46 9.34 3.31
C ILE A 113 -13.28 8.43 2.95
N THR A 114 -13.52 7.12 2.94
CA THR A 114 -12.50 6.11 2.64
C THR A 114 -12.96 5.26 1.47
N PHE A 115 -12.12 5.18 0.45
CA PHE A 115 -12.27 4.25 -0.67
C PHE A 115 -11.29 3.10 -0.47
N TYR A 116 -11.73 1.87 -0.76
CA TYR A 116 -10.89 0.70 -0.58
C TYR A 116 -11.13 -0.36 -1.63
N TYR A 117 -10.08 -1.15 -1.87
CA TYR A 117 -10.10 -2.31 -2.73
C TYR A 117 -9.77 -3.53 -1.90
N LYS A 118 -10.54 -4.60 -2.05
CA LYS A 118 -10.26 -5.91 -1.46
C LYS A 118 -10.10 -6.92 -2.58
N MET A 119 -8.87 -7.41 -2.77
CA MET A 119 -8.61 -8.38 -3.82
C MET A 119 -9.01 -9.78 -3.35
N LEU A 120 -9.85 -10.48 -4.12
CA LEU A 120 -10.30 -11.84 -3.80
C LEU A 120 -9.23 -12.91 -4.09
N ARG A 121 -8.24 -12.58 -4.92
CA ARG A 121 -7.08 -13.42 -5.22
C ARG A 121 -5.81 -12.67 -4.82
N ASN A 122 -4.79 -13.43 -4.42
CA ASN A 122 -3.48 -12.88 -4.16
C ASN A 122 -2.91 -12.35 -5.48
N CYS A 123 -2.98 -11.03 -5.70
CA CYS A 123 -2.35 -10.35 -6.83
C CYS A 123 -1.19 -9.51 -6.28
N PRO A 124 -0.06 -10.13 -5.91
CA PRO A 124 1.01 -9.45 -5.20
C PRO A 124 1.71 -8.36 -6.03
N GLY A 125 1.46 -8.31 -7.34
CA GLY A 125 2.06 -7.36 -8.27
C GLY A 125 1.29 -6.05 -8.52
N VAL A 126 0.15 -5.83 -7.86
CA VAL A 126 -0.69 -4.66 -8.17
C VAL A 126 -0.15 -3.37 -7.54
N SER A 127 0.08 -2.38 -8.40
CA SER A 127 0.40 -1.02 -7.98
C SER A 127 -0.87 -0.19 -7.95
N TYR A 128 -0.94 0.76 -7.02
CA TYR A 128 -2.07 1.68 -6.91
C TYR A 128 -1.56 3.11 -7.08
N GLU A 129 -2.21 3.89 -7.94
CA GLU A 129 -1.97 5.33 -8.08
C GLU A 129 -3.28 6.05 -7.79
N VAL A 130 -3.24 7.08 -6.95
CA VAL A 130 -4.35 8.02 -6.77
C VAL A 130 -3.88 9.37 -7.24
N ALA A 131 -4.57 9.96 -8.20
CA ALA A 131 -4.24 11.26 -8.75
C ALA A 131 -5.33 12.28 -8.43
N LYS A 132 -4.92 13.46 -7.95
CA LYS A 132 -5.77 14.63 -7.81
C LYS A 132 -6.02 15.24 -9.19
N ARG A 133 -7.27 15.56 -9.50
CA ARG A 133 -7.66 16.35 -10.70
C ARG A 133 -8.20 17.71 -10.29
N SER A 134 -8.97 17.75 -9.20
CA SER A 134 -9.41 18.95 -8.49
C SER A 134 -9.66 18.59 -7.02
N ASP A 135 -10.24 19.50 -6.25
CA ASP A 135 -10.67 19.22 -4.87
C ASP A 135 -11.90 18.30 -4.79
N THR A 136 -12.62 18.09 -5.90
CA THR A 136 -13.78 17.18 -6.01
C THR A 136 -13.52 15.99 -6.93
N LYS A 137 -12.52 16.06 -7.82
CA LYS A 137 -12.25 15.00 -8.81
C LYS A 137 -10.96 14.27 -8.49
N VAL A 138 -11.06 12.95 -8.34
CA VAL A 138 -9.92 12.06 -8.04
C VAL A 138 -9.95 10.83 -8.94
N ALA A 139 -8.77 10.36 -9.35
CA ALA A 139 -8.64 9.18 -10.21
C ALA A 139 -7.84 8.09 -9.48
N PHE A 140 -8.43 6.91 -9.33
CA PHE A 140 -7.75 5.72 -8.80
C PHE A 140 -7.35 4.81 -9.95
N LYS A 141 -6.09 4.43 -10.02
CA LYS A 141 -5.58 3.45 -10.98
C LYS A 141 -5.05 2.24 -10.26
N LEU A 142 -5.52 1.08 -10.68
CA LEU A 142 -4.97 -0.22 -10.34
C LEU A 142 -4.18 -0.69 -11.54
N ILE A 143 -2.87 -0.75 -11.38
CA ILE A 143 -1.91 -1.06 -12.44
C ILE A 143 -1.49 -2.50 -12.24
N PHE A 144 -1.94 -3.36 -13.14
CA PHE A 144 -1.54 -4.75 -13.27
C PHE A 144 -0.42 -4.86 -14.32
N GLU A 145 0.06 -6.07 -14.56
CA GLU A 145 1.13 -6.29 -15.55
C GLU A 145 0.66 -5.96 -16.97
N ASN A 146 -0.56 -6.36 -17.32
CA ASN A 146 -1.07 -6.29 -18.69
C ASN A 146 -2.18 -5.24 -18.90
N ASP A 147 -2.81 -4.78 -17.82
CA ASP A 147 -3.91 -3.83 -17.89
C ASP A 147 -3.88 -2.81 -16.74
N ILE A 148 -4.54 -1.69 -17.00
CA ILE A 148 -4.76 -0.64 -16.00
C ILE A 148 -6.26 -0.44 -15.89
N LEU A 149 -6.78 -0.61 -14.68
CA LEU A 149 -8.14 -0.27 -14.31
C LEU A 149 -8.15 1.11 -13.67
N THR A 150 -8.87 2.06 -14.25
CA THR A 150 -9.03 3.41 -13.72
C THR A 150 -10.47 3.64 -13.28
N HIS A 151 -10.63 4.14 -12.06
CA HIS A 151 -11.88 4.70 -11.56
C HIS A 151 -11.70 6.22 -11.42
N ASP A 152 -12.37 6.98 -12.27
CA ASP A 152 -12.47 8.42 -12.16
C ASP A 152 -13.73 8.77 -11.36
N LEU A 153 -13.56 9.53 -10.27
CA LEU A 153 -14.63 9.90 -9.36
C LEU A 153 -14.86 11.40 -9.45
N ASP A 154 -16.13 11.79 -9.48
CA ASP A 154 -16.61 13.15 -9.26
C ASP A 154 -17.34 13.19 -7.92
N LEU A 155 -16.66 13.66 -6.88
CA LEU A 155 -17.16 13.63 -5.51
C LEU A 155 -18.21 14.71 -5.29
N ILE A 156 -19.22 14.43 -4.47
CA ILE A 156 -20.28 15.41 -4.16
C ILE A 156 -19.80 16.61 -3.32
N GLY A 157 -18.58 16.55 -2.80
CA GLY A 157 -18.01 17.60 -1.97
C GLY A 157 -16.49 17.58 -2.01
N GLU A 158 -15.90 18.66 -1.51
CA GLU A 158 -14.46 18.86 -1.56
C GLU A 158 -13.74 18.03 -0.49
N VAL A 159 -12.57 17.50 -0.87
CA VAL A 159 -11.68 16.74 0.01
C VAL A 159 -10.32 17.41 0.15
N GLU A 160 -9.67 17.18 1.28
CA GLU A 160 -8.30 17.57 1.51
C GLU A 160 -7.33 16.58 0.87
N TRP A 161 -6.20 17.09 0.39
CA TRP A 161 -5.13 16.32 -0.22
C TRP A 161 -3.84 16.43 0.62
N PRO A 162 -3.03 15.36 0.75
CA PRO A 162 -3.20 14.01 0.19
C PRO A 162 -4.08 13.09 1.05
N PRO A 163 -4.61 11.99 0.48
CA PRO A 163 -5.25 10.96 1.28
C PRO A 163 -4.26 10.23 2.17
N VAL A 164 -4.73 9.78 3.34
CA VAL A 164 -4.02 8.80 4.16
C VAL A 164 -4.19 7.42 3.53
N CYS A 165 -3.08 6.77 3.23
CA CYS A 165 -3.05 5.46 2.57
C CYS A 165 -2.67 4.36 3.56
N ALA A 166 -3.41 3.26 3.57
CA ALA A 166 -3.11 2.09 4.37
C ALA A 166 -3.24 0.81 3.54
N ARG A 167 -2.32 -0.15 3.72
CA ARG A 167 -2.39 -1.46 3.07
C ARG A 167 -2.30 -2.56 4.12
N ASN A 168 -3.28 -3.45 4.14
CA ASN A 168 -3.26 -4.67 4.94
C ASN A 168 -2.82 -5.85 4.06
N LEU A 169 -1.65 -6.41 4.36
CA LEU A 169 -1.06 -7.53 3.61
C LEU A 169 -1.66 -8.88 3.97
N GLU A 170 -2.43 -9.00 5.04
CA GLU A 170 -3.11 -10.24 5.41
C GLU A 170 -4.46 -10.35 4.69
N THR A 171 -5.22 -9.25 4.64
CA THR A 171 -6.54 -9.20 3.99
C THR A 171 -6.49 -8.74 2.54
N MET A 172 -5.30 -8.38 2.03
CA MET A 172 -5.08 -7.79 0.69
C MET A 172 -5.97 -6.57 0.42
N GLN A 173 -6.25 -5.82 1.48
CA GLN A 173 -7.06 -4.61 1.42
C GLN A 173 -6.16 -3.39 1.36
N VAL A 174 -6.46 -2.46 0.46
CA VAL A 174 -5.85 -1.14 0.43
C VAL A 174 -6.92 -0.08 0.61
N GLU A 175 -6.64 0.91 1.45
CA GLU A 175 -7.55 1.99 1.80
C GLU A 175 -6.92 3.35 1.50
N PHE A 176 -7.76 4.27 1.03
CA PHE A 176 -7.44 5.66 0.75
C PHE A 176 -8.46 6.53 1.46
N THR A 177 -8.04 7.21 2.51
CA THR A 177 -8.92 8.03 3.36
C THR A 177 -8.65 9.50 3.13
N PHE A 178 -9.70 10.22 2.76
CA PHE A 178 -9.69 11.66 2.58
C PHE A 178 -10.43 12.34 3.74
N THR A 179 -9.93 13.48 4.19
CA THR A 179 -10.69 14.39 5.04
C THR A 179 -11.65 15.20 4.18
N LYS A 180 -12.93 15.24 4.54
CA LYS A 180 -13.92 16.11 3.89
C LYS A 180 -13.71 17.53 4.38
N ARG A 181 -13.73 18.50 3.46
CA ARG A 181 -13.66 19.93 3.82
C ARG A 181 -14.88 20.35 4.63
N ASP A 182 -16.06 19.96 4.15
CA ASP A 182 -17.32 20.10 4.86
C ASP A 182 -17.62 18.82 5.65
N LYS A 183 -17.53 18.92 6.98
CA LYS A 183 -17.66 17.78 7.90
C LYS A 183 -19.11 17.35 8.08
N MET A 184 -19.68 16.75 7.04
CA MET A 184 -21.06 16.30 6.97
C MET A 184 -21.15 14.87 6.40
N PRO A 185 -22.19 14.08 6.77
CA PRO A 185 -22.45 12.80 6.14
C PRO A 185 -22.90 12.99 4.68
N TRP A 186 -22.42 12.11 3.81
CA TRP A 186 -22.74 12.10 2.38
C TRP A 186 -23.67 10.92 2.06
N MET A 187 -24.76 11.13 1.33
CA MET A 187 -25.69 10.01 1.03
C MET A 187 -25.11 9.00 0.03
N ASN A 188 -24.22 9.47 -0.84
CA ASN A 188 -23.36 8.69 -1.73
C ASN A 188 -22.04 9.45 -1.89
N PHE A 189 -21.02 8.86 -2.51
CA PHE A 189 -19.76 9.56 -2.70
C PHE A 189 -19.74 10.50 -3.91
N GLY A 190 -20.63 10.29 -4.88
CA GLY A 190 -20.70 11.02 -6.14
C GLY A 190 -20.83 10.10 -7.34
N GLU A 191 -20.33 10.56 -8.48
CA GLU A 191 -20.34 9.80 -9.74
C GLU A 191 -19.02 9.07 -9.95
N GLN A 192 -19.08 7.95 -10.67
CA GLN A 192 -17.91 7.16 -11.01
C GLN A 192 -17.96 6.75 -12.47
N VAL A 193 -16.83 6.92 -13.16
CA VAL A 193 -16.57 6.34 -14.46
C VAL A 193 -15.44 5.32 -14.31
N MET A 194 -15.65 4.13 -14.87
CA MET A 194 -14.65 3.06 -14.88
C MET A 194 -14.16 2.84 -16.30
N CYS A 195 -12.85 2.80 -16.49
CA CYS A 195 -12.25 2.40 -17.75
C CYS A 195 -11.12 1.39 -17.52
N ARG A 196 -11.02 0.41 -18.41
CA ARG A 196 -9.91 -0.55 -18.46
C ARG A 196 -9.20 -0.38 -19.79
N HIS A 197 -7.88 -0.28 -19.76
CA HIS A 197 -7.06 -0.22 -20.96
C HIS A 197 -5.84 -1.13 -20.81
N ILE A 198 -5.29 -1.53 -21.95
CA ILE A 198 -4.05 -2.32 -21.99
C ILE A 198 -2.93 -1.48 -21.42
N ASN A 199 -2.08 -2.11 -20.61
CA ASN A 199 -0.86 -1.48 -20.14
C ASN A 199 0.19 -1.59 -21.24
N ASP A 200 0.38 -0.51 -22.00
CA ASP A 200 1.36 -0.45 -23.09
C ASP A 200 2.82 -0.50 -22.60
N ASN A 201 3.04 -0.59 -21.28
CA ASN A 201 4.35 -0.61 -20.62
C ASN A 201 5.28 0.55 -21.06
N ILE A 202 4.69 1.64 -21.53
CA ILE A 202 5.42 2.84 -21.93
C ILE A 202 6.02 3.46 -20.67
N GLN A 203 7.35 3.49 -20.62
CA GLN A 203 8.07 4.10 -19.52
C GLN A 203 7.75 5.61 -19.49
N SER A 204 7.16 6.05 -18.38
CA SER A 204 6.86 7.44 -18.12
C SER A 204 7.58 7.92 -16.87
N TYR A 205 7.99 9.19 -16.88
CA TYR A 205 8.60 9.85 -15.73
C TYR A 205 7.62 10.86 -15.16
N ARG A 206 7.54 10.92 -13.84
CA ARG A 206 6.79 11.95 -13.12
C ARG A 206 7.75 12.73 -12.22
N GLU A 207 7.46 14.02 -12.08
CA GLU A 207 8.26 14.91 -11.25
C GLU A 207 7.97 14.69 -9.76
N TYR A 208 9.03 14.65 -8.97
CA TYR A 208 8.98 14.60 -7.52
C TYR A 208 9.90 15.68 -6.96
N LYS A 209 9.46 16.34 -5.89
CA LYS A 209 10.31 17.21 -5.08
C LYS A 209 11.01 16.36 -4.03
N VAL A 210 12.33 16.53 -3.89
CA VAL A 210 13.06 16.03 -2.72
C VAL A 210 12.72 16.92 -1.53
N VAL A 211 12.06 16.37 -0.52
CA VAL A 211 11.68 17.10 0.70
C VAL A 211 12.62 16.84 1.87
N ALA A 212 13.33 15.71 1.87
CA ALA A 212 14.40 15.43 2.81
C ALA A 212 15.49 14.56 2.16
N ASN A 213 16.71 14.70 2.65
CA ASN A 213 17.87 13.92 2.26
C ASN A 213 18.69 13.59 3.51
N GLU A 214 18.32 12.50 4.18
CA GLU A 214 18.85 12.14 5.49
C GLU A 214 19.98 11.11 5.36
N PRO A 215 21.18 11.36 5.92
CA PRO A 215 22.25 10.37 5.91
C PRO A 215 21.90 9.18 6.82
N LEU A 216 21.91 7.97 6.27
CA LEU A 216 21.82 6.73 7.04
C LEU A 216 23.21 6.18 7.40
N SER A 217 24.20 6.43 6.53
CA SER A 217 25.62 6.14 6.76
C SER A 217 26.50 7.01 5.85
N LYS A 218 27.82 6.79 5.86
CA LYS A 218 28.79 7.58 5.07
C LYS A 218 28.42 7.70 3.57
N ASN A 219 27.85 6.65 2.98
CA ASN A 219 27.55 6.59 1.55
C ASN A 219 26.08 6.22 1.25
N VAL A 220 25.21 6.21 2.27
CA VAL A 220 23.81 5.80 2.11
C VAL A 220 22.91 6.89 2.64
N TYR A 221 21.97 7.32 1.82
CA TYR A 221 21.04 8.41 2.11
C TYR A 221 19.61 7.93 1.94
N MET A 222 18.71 8.41 2.80
CA MET A 222 17.28 8.28 2.68
C MET A 222 16.72 9.55 2.06
N LEU A 223 16.20 9.43 0.84
CA LEU A 223 15.46 10.51 0.19
C LEU A 223 13.98 10.38 0.49
N ILE A 224 13.37 11.46 0.98
CA ILE A 224 11.92 11.58 1.06
C ILE A 224 11.47 12.38 -0.15
N LEU A 225 10.63 11.77 -0.98
CA LEU A 225 10.11 12.35 -2.21
C LEU A 225 8.64 12.70 -2.02
N GLN A 226 8.25 13.89 -2.49
CA GLN A 226 6.87 14.34 -2.47
C GLN A 226 6.42 14.69 -3.89
N SER A 227 5.31 14.10 -4.29
CA SER A 227 4.56 14.50 -5.47
C SER A 227 3.47 15.50 -5.05
N LYS A 228 3.11 16.42 -5.94
CA LYS A 228 2.00 17.37 -5.70
C LYS A 228 0.63 16.74 -6.00
N GLU A 229 0.53 16.05 -7.13
CA GLU A 229 -0.76 15.70 -7.73
C GLU A 229 -1.11 14.21 -7.63
N PHE A 230 -0.25 13.36 -7.08
CA PHE A 230 -0.54 11.93 -6.98
C PHE A 230 0.14 11.22 -5.80
N VAL A 231 -0.45 10.12 -5.37
CA VAL A 231 0.12 9.19 -4.40
C VAL A 231 0.23 7.82 -5.08
N GLN A 232 1.36 7.15 -4.92
CA GLN A 232 1.58 5.83 -5.51
C GLN A 232 1.99 4.82 -4.44
N ILE A 233 1.34 3.66 -4.45
CA ILE A 233 1.66 2.51 -3.60
C ILE A 233 2.17 1.39 -4.49
N LEU A 234 3.46 1.12 -4.37
CA LEU A 234 4.12 0.06 -5.13
C LEU A 234 3.96 -1.30 -4.44
N PRO A 235 3.98 -2.41 -5.19
CA PRO A 235 4.03 -3.74 -4.61
C PRO A 235 5.39 -3.98 -3.96
N LEU A 236 5.41 -4.83 -2.93
CA LEU A 236 6.65 -5.21 -2.26
C LEU A 236 7.60 -5.89 -3.25
N GLY A 237 8.88 -5.53 -3.20
CA GLY A 237 9.91 -6.07 -4.08
C GLY A 237 10.02 -5.40 -5.46
N ARG A 238 9.18 -4.40 -5.77
CA ARG A 238 9.34 -3.54 -6.96
C ARG A 238 10.19 -2.31 -6.65
N HIS A 239 10.81 -1.76 -7.67
CA HIS A 239 11.61 -0.54 -7.62
C HIS A 239 11.12 0.45 -8.67
N VAL A 240 11.46 1.73 -8.48
CA VAL A 240 11.24 2.79 -9.47
C VAL A 240 12.58 3.27 -10.00
N ILE A 241 12.58 3.76 -11.23
CA ILE A 241 13.75 4.35 -11.86
C ILE A 241 13.71 5.85 -11.59
N ALA A 242 14.72 6.34 -10.87
CA ALA A 242 14.94 7.77 -10.69
C ALA A 242 15.79 8.30 -11.85
N LYS A 243 15.37 9.43 -12.42
CA LYS A 243 16.14 10.20 -13.41
C LYS A 243 16.37 11.58 -12.85
N LEU A 244 17.63 11.96 -12.69
CA LEU A 244 17.99 13.35 -12.42
C LEU A 244 17.94 14.10 -13.75
N ASN A 245 17.22 15.21 -13.79
CA ASN A 245 17.39 16.16 -14.88
C ASN A 245 18.67 16.94 -14.58
N ASN A 246 19.68 16.82 -15.45
CA ASN A 246 20.80 17.74 -15.40
C ASN A 246 20.27 19.12 -15.79
N LEU A 247 20.32 20.06 -14.84
CA LEU A 247 20.13 21.48 -15.10
C LEU A 247 21.28 22.02 -15.95
#